data_AF-A0A4Y7XDV7-F1
#
_entry.id   AF-A0A4Y7XDV7-F1
#
_cell.length_a   1.000
_cell.length_b   1.000
_cell.length_c   1.000
_cell.angle_alpha   90.00
_cell.angle_beta   90.00
_cell.angle_gamma   90.00
#
_symmetry.space_group_name_H-M   'P 1'
#
loop_
_entity.id
_entity.type
_entity.pdbx_description
1 polymer ?
#
loop_
_entity_poly.entity_id
_entity_poly.type
_entity_poly.pdbx_seq_one_letter_code
_entity_poly.pdbx_strand_id
1 'polypeptide(L)' 'MMTIAITQIINIKLVIQLTGLSRSTIYEMLKPKSKYYDPTFPKQVELTVGRVGWVAKEISDWIDSKVAAREQTEPPLAS' A
#
# COMPACT_ATOMS: atom_id res chain seq x y z
N MET A 1 0.64 -27.88 11.97
CA MET A 1 -0.38 -27.35 11.05
C MET A 1 0.27 -26.29 10.19
N MET A 2 0.10 -26.35 8.86
CA MET A 2 0.54 -25.29 7.96
C MET A 2 -0.70 -24.54 7.50
N THR A 3 -0.79 -23.25 7.78
CA THR A 3 -1.88 -22.41 7.27
C THR A 3 -1.66 -22.16 5.80
N ILE A 4 -2.65 -22.45 4.96
CA ILE A 4 -2.66 -21.97 3.58
C ILE A 4 -3.04 -20.49 3.63
N ALA A 5 -2.10 -19.60 3.29
CA ALA A 5 -2.39 -18.18 3.11
C ALA A 5 -2.94 -17.98 1.70
N ILE A 6 -4.22 -17.61 1.59
CA ILE A 6 -4.82 -17.27 0.31
C ILE A 6 -4.38 -15.85 -0.07
N THR A 7 -3.66 -15.73 -1.17
CA THR A 7 -3.32 -14.43 -1.76
C THR A 7 -4.52 -13.90 -2.53
N GLN A 8 -4.96 -12.69 -2.20
CA GLN A 8 -6.05 -11.99 -2.90
C GLN A 8 -5.51 -10.78 -3.64
N ILE A 9 -5.97 -10.59 -4.89
CA ILE A 9 -5.65 -9.41 -5.69
C ILE A 9 -6.82 -8.44 -5.65
N ILE A 10 -6.53 -7.18 -5.33
CA ILE A 10 -7.51 -6.10 -5.24
C ILE A 10 -7.31 -5.07 -6.36
N ASN A 11 -8.41 -4.51 -6.83
CA ASN A 11 -8.38 -3.49 -7.88
C ASN A 11 -8.13 -2.09 -7.29
N ILE A 12 -7.88 -1.11 -8.16
CA ILE A 12 -7.63 0.28 -7.76
C ILE A 12 -8.76 0.91 -6.94
N LYS A 13 -10.03 0.52 -7.14
CA LYS A 13 -11.16 1.08 -6.36
C LYS A 13 -11.04 0.67 -4.89
N LEU A 14 -10.69 -0.59 -4.63
CA LEU A 14 -10.50 -1.07 -3.27
C LEU A 14 -9.22 -0.51 -2.64
N VAL A 15 -8.14 -0.37 -3.41
CA VAL A 15 -6.93 0.32 -2.92
C VAL A 15 -7.23 1.77 -2.50
N ILE A 16 -8.02 2.51 -3.29
CA ILE A 16 -8.48 3.86 -2.93
C ILE A 16 -9.28 3.83 -1.63
N GLN A 17 -10.20 2.86 -1.47
CA GLN A 17 -11.01 2.74 -0.25
C GLN A 17 -10.17 2.43 0.99
N LEU A 18 -9.18 1.55 0.87
CA LEU A 18 -8.33 1.14 2.00
C LEU A 18 -7.33 2.22 2.40
N THR A 19 -6.75 2.91 1.43
CA THR A 19 -5.68 3.91 1.68
C THR A 19 -6.21 5.33 1.85
N GLY A 20 -7.44 5.61 1.42
CA GLY A 20 -8.00 6.97 1.35
C GLY A 20 -7.36 7.86 0.28
N LEU A 21 -6.41 7.33 -0.51
CA LEU A 21 -5.68 8.10 -1.51
C LEU A 21 -6.43 8.16 -2.83
N SER A 22 -6.29 9.28 -3.54
CA SER A 22 -6.83 9.41 -4.89
C SER A 22 -6.12 8.46 -5.87
N ARG A 23 -6.82 8.08 -6.95
CA ARG A 23 -6.23 7.28 -8.04
C ARG A 23 -4.94 7.89 -8.58
N SER A 24 -4.93 9.21 -8.80
CA SER A 24 -3.77 9.92 -9.34
C SER A 24 -2.59 9.84 -8.38
N THR A 25 -2.83 10.04 -7.08
CA THR A 25 -1.79 9.91 -6.05
C THR A 25 -1.17 8.51 -6.05
N ILE A 26 -2.00 7.46 -6.11
CA ILE A 26 -1.51 6.07 -6.15
C ILE A 26 -0.60 5.84 -7.37
N TYR A 27 -0.98 6.32 -8.55
CA TYR A 27 -0.11 6.18 -9.74
C TYR A 27 1.14 7.05 -9.68
N GLU A 28 1.09 8.21 -9.04
CA GLU A 28 2.26 9.06 -8.81
C GLU A 28 3.25 8.42 -7.85
N MET A 29 2.77 7.74 -6.80
CA MET A 29 3.63 7.00 -5.86
C MET A 29 4.44 5.89 -6.52
N LEU A 30 3.98 5.38 -7.65
CA LEU A 30 4.66 4.32 -8.41
C LEU A 30 5.71 4.85 -9.39
N LYS A 31 5.75 6.16 -9.65
CA LYS A 31 6.66 6.77 -10.62
C LYS A 31 7.90 7.30 -9.90
N PRO A 32 9.11 6.76 -10.17
CA PRO A 32 10.36 7.21 -9.52
C PRO A 32 10.66 8.71 -9.66
N LYS A 33 10.12 9.35 -10.69
CA LYS A 33 10.31 10.79 -10.97
C LYS A 33 9.27 11.69 -10.29
N SER A 34 8.25 11.12 -9.65
CA SER A 34 7.21 11.89 -8.99
C SER A 34 7.67 12.38 -7.63
N LYS A 35 7.19 13.55 -7.21
CA LYS A 35 7.34 14.05 -5.83
C LYS A 35 6.75 13.07 -4.80
N TYR A 36 5.72 12.32 -5.21
CA TYR A 36 5.02 11.39 -4.31
C TYR A 36 5.59 9.97 -4.37
N TYR A 37 6.69 9.74 -5.10
CA TYR A 37 7.28 8.41 -5.23
C TYR A 37 7.55 7.80 -3.84
N ASP A 38 7.00 6.60 -3.63
CA ASP A 38 7.26 5.83 -2.43
C ASP A 38 7.73 4.44 -2.85
N PRO A 39 9.03 4.13 -2.70
CA PRO A 39 9.57 2.82 -3.06
C PRO A 39 9.02 1.68 -2.19
N THR A 40 8.39 1.99 -1.06
CA THR A 40 7.74 1.02 -0.17
C THR A 40 6.30 0.72 -0.57
N PHE A 41 5.71 1.54 -1.45
CA PHE A 41 4.33 1.31 -1.90
C PHE A 41 4.24 0.06 -2.80
N PRO A 42 3.23 -0.81 -2.60
CA PRO A 42 3.13 -2.06 -3.34
C PRO A 42 3.05 -1.88 -4.85
N LYS A 43 3.78 -2.73 -5.58
CA LYS A 43 3.81 -2.71 -7.05
C LYS A 43 2.54 -3.31 -7.63
N GLN A 44 2.22 -2.88 -8.85
CA GLN A 44 1.08 -3.42 -9.58
C GLN A 44 1.40 -4.82 -10.10
N VAL A 45 0.42 -5.72 -10.02
CA VAL A 45 0.41 -7.03 -10.67
C VAL A 45 -0.45 -6.94 -11.92
N GLU A 46 0.13 -7.22 -13.08
CA GLU A 46 -0.62 -7.34 -14.34
C GLU A 46 -1.38 -8.67 -14.35
N LEU A 47 -2.71 -8.60 -14.42
CA LEU A 47 -3.58 -9.78 -14.44
C LEU A 47 -3.92 -10.19 -15.87
N THR A 48 -4.20 -9.19 -16.71
CA THR A 48 -4.46 -9.33 -18.14
C THR A 48 -4.02 -8.05 -18.85
N VAL A 49 -4.10 -8.06 -20.18
CA VAL A 49 -3.90 -6.84 -20.99
C VAL A 49 -4.80 -5.72 -20.47
N GLY A 50 -4.18 -4.64 -19.99
CA GLY A 50 -4.86 -3.44 -19.49
C GLY A 50 -5.55 -3.57 -18.13
N ARG A 51 -5.43 -4.71 -17.43
CA ARG A 51 -5.97 -4.88 -16.07
C ARG A 51 -4.87 -5.18 -15.08
N VAL A 52 -4.72 -4.27 -14.12
CA VAL A 52 -3.77 -4.39 -13.02
C VAL A 52 -4.49 -4.47 -11.68
N GLY A 53 -3.83 -5.07 -10.70
CA GLY A 53 -4.26 -5.11 -9.31
C GLY A 53 -3.07 -5.06 -8.36
N TRP A 54 -3.35 -5.16 -7.07
CA TRP A 54 -2.36 -5.19 -6.00
C TRP A 54 -2.63 -6.36 -5.08
N VAL A 55 -1.59 -6.93 -4.47
CA VAL A 55 -1.77 -7.96 -3.45
C VAL A 55 -2.36 -7.31 -2.20
N ALA A 56 -3.50 -7.82 -1.73
CA ALA A 56 -4.20 -7.27 -0.57
C ALA A 56 -3.30 -7.22 0.67
N LYS A 57 -2.51 -8.28 0.89
CA LYS A 57 -1.57 -8.35 2.01
C LYS A 57 -0.49 -7.26 1.93
N GLU A 58 0.10 -7.02 0.76
CA GLU A 58 1.13 -5.99 0.62
C GLU A 58 0.56 -4.58 0.90
N ILE A 59 -0.68 -4.32 0.49
CA ILE A 59 -1.36 -3.06 0.79
C ILE A 59 -1.63 -2.94 2.29
N SER A 60 -2.06 -4.01 2.96
CA SER A 60 -2.22 -4.04 4.42
C SER A 60 -0.91 -3.80 5.14
N ASP A 61 0.15 -4.55 4.79
CA ASP A 61 1.47 -4.43 5.38
C ASP A 61 2.03 -3.00 5.20
N TRP A 62 1.78 -2.37 4.04
CA TRP A 62 2.16 -0.98 3.80
C TRP A 62 1.38 0.00 4.70
N ILE A 63 0.07 -0.18 4.87
CA ILE A 63 -0.74 0.65 5.80
C ILE A 63 -0.21 0.49 7.23
N ASP A 64 0.03 -0.74 7.66
CA ASP A 64 0.56 -1.03 8.99
C ASP A 64 1.93 -0.36 9.20
N SER A 65 2.79 -0.34 8.17
CA SER A 65 4.06 0.38 8.23
C SER A 65 3.89 1.90 8.43
N LYS A 66 2.86 2.52 7.84
CA LYS A 66 2.55 3.95 8.03
C LYS A 66 2.01 4.22 9.44
N VAL A 67 1.22 3.30 9.98
CA VAL A 67 0.72 3.38 11.35
C VAL A 67 1.87 3.23 12.35
N ALA A 68 2.74 2.24 12.18
CA ALA A 68 3.91 2.03 13.05
C ALA A 68 4.90 3.20 13.01
N ALA A 69 5.11 3.80 11.83
CA ALA A 69 5.97 4.98 11.70
C ALA A 69 5.46 6.19 12.50
N ARG A 70 4.13 6.32 12.70
CA ARG A 70 3.54 7.35 13.56
C ARG A 70 3.91 7.15 15.03
N GLU A 71 3.90 5.91 15.50
CA GLU A 71 4.16 5.58 16.91
C GLU A 71 5.61 5.82 17.32
N GLN A 72 6.55 5.77 16.37
CA GLN A 72 7.97 6.09 16.62
C GLN A 72 8.24 7.60 16.75
N THR A 73 7.25 8.45 16.46
CA THR A 73 7.38 9.92 16.54
C THR A 73 6.68 10.53 17.76
N GLU A 74 6.09 9.73 18.65
CA GLU A 74 5.66 10.22 19.96
C GLU A 74 6.90 10.43 20.87
N PRO A 75 7.15 11.67 21.36
CA PRO A 75 8.17 11.89 22.38
C PRO A 75 7.86 11.03 23.60
N PRO A 76 8.86 10.44 24.29
CA PRO A 76 8.61 9.79 25.57
C PRO A 76 7.92 10.82 26.47
N LEU A 77 6.76 10.45 27.02
CA LEU A 77 5.98 11.31 27.89
C LEU A 77 6.91 12.04 28.86
N ALA A 78 6.78 13.36 28.91
CA ALA A 78 7.40 14.19 29.92
C ALA A 78 7.17 13.54 31.30
N SER A 79 8.26 13.21 31.97
CA SER A 79 8.34 12.86 33.40
C SER A 79 9.57 13.57 33.96
#